data_AF-A0A1L8QNH5-F1
#
_entry.id   AF-A0A1L8QNH5-F1
#
_cell.length_a   1.000
_cell.length_b   1.000
_cell.length_c   1.000
_cell.angle_alpha   90.00
_cell.angle_beta   90.00
_cell.angle_gamma   90.00
#
_symmetry.space_group_name_H-M   'P 1'
#
loop_
_entity.id
_entity.type
_entity.pdbx_description
1 polymer ?
#
loop_
_entity_poly.entity_id
_entity_poly.type
_entity_poly.pdbx_seq_one_letter_code
_entity_poly.pdbx_strand_id
1 'polypeptide(L)' 'MSKRWNIQEIREFVEKNSDSKLLTKEFQGFSQKLEFECACGNKFEKNFKKFKNNHQRKCDVCQPPKESR' A
#
# COMPACT_ATOMS: atom_id res chain seq x y z
N MET A 1 -7.42 17.08 14.55
CA MET A 1 -5.97 16.89 14.38
C MET A 1 -5.72 15.94 13.23
N SER A 2 -5.02 16.37 12.18
CA SER A 2 -4.68 15.48 11.06
C SER A 2 -3.55 14.54 11.50
N LYS A 3 -3.85 13.25 11.63
CA LYS A 3 -2.83 12.23 11.92
C LYS A 3 -1.81 12.23 10.78
N ARG A 4 -0.59 12.70 11.06
CA ARG A 4 0.55 12.58 10.13
C ARG A 4 1.01 11.13 10.17
N TRP A 5 1.21 10.55 9.00
CA TRP A 5 1.76 9.20 8.85
C TRP A 5 3.20 9.34 8.38
N ASN A 6 4.09 8.63 9.04
CA ASN A 6 5.49 8.52 8.61
C ASN A 6 5.70 7.25 7.78
N ILE A 7 6.75 7.22 6.95
CA ILE A 7 7.09 6.03 6.15
C ILE A 7 7.27 4.77 7.02
N GLN A 8 7.79 4.95 8.23
CA GLN A 8 8.02 3.86 9.19
C GLN A 8 6.70 3.28 9.72
N GLU A 9 5.75 4.14 10.09
CA GLU A 9 4.41 3.69 10.50
C GLU A 9 3.66 3.00 9.34
N ILE A 10 3.81 3.52 8.11
CA ILE A 10 3.23 2.90 6.92
C ILE A 10 3.82 1.52 6.72
N ARG A 11 5.15 1.38 6.84
CA ARG A 11 5.85 0.11 6.71
C ARG A 11 5.37 -0.90 7.74
N GLU A 12 5.36 -0.52 9.02
CA GLU A 12 4.84 -1.39 10.09
C GLU A 12 3.37 -1.76 9.86
N PHE A 13 2.55 -0.83 9.38
CA PHE A 13 1.15 -1.09 9.06
C PHE A 13 1.01 -2.11 7.94
N VAL A 14 1.80 -1.98 6.88
CA VAL A 14 1.82 -2.88 5.73
C VAL A 14 2.23 -4.29 6.18
N GLU A 15 3.33 -4.41 6.92
CA GLU A 15 3.83 -5.70 7.43
C GLU A 15 2.87 -6.37 8.44
N LYS A 16 2.15 -5.59 9.27
CA LYS A 16 1.17 -6.13 10.23
C LYS A 16 -0.19 -6.49 9.61
N ASN A 17 -0.58 -5.85 8.51
CA ASN A 17 -1.93 -6.00 7.93
C ASN A 17 -1.95 -6.74 6.60
N SER A 18 -0.78 -7.11 6.07
CA SER A 18 -0.64 -7.81 4.79
C SER A 18 0.71 -8.52 4.69
N ASP A 19 0.80 -9.45 3.75
CA ASP A 19 2.05 -10.13 3.38
C ASP A 19 2.88 -9.33 2.36
N SER A 20 2.49 -8.08 2.09
CA SER A 20 3.20 -7.17 1.19
C SER A 20 4.31 -6.44 1.95
N LYS A 21 5.34 -5.98 1.23
CA LYS A 21 6.44 -5.17 1.77
C LYS A 21 6.46 -3.80 1.10
N LEU A 22 6.77 -2.75 1.87
CA LEU A 22 6.93 -1.41 1.32
C LEU A 22 8.35 -1.24 0.78
N LEU A 23 8.48 -0.88 -0.50
CA LEU A 23 9.77 -0.61 -1.15
C LEU A 23 10.14 0.88 -1.14
N THR A 24 9.15 1.76 -1.02
CA THR A 24 9.38 3.20 -0.97
C THR A 24 10.12 3.62 0.31
N LYS A 25 11.12 4.50 0.14
CA LYS A 25 11.93 5.05 1.23
C LYS A 25 11.41 6.41 1.74
N GLU A 26 10.74 7.17 0.89
CA GLU A 26 10.28 8.53 1.19
C GLU A 26 8.78 8.69 0.96
N PHE A 27 8.08 9.17 1.99
CA PHE A 27 6.65 9.46 1.94
C PHE A 27 6.42 10.97 2.08
N GLN A 28 6.00 11.59 0.99
CA GLN A 28 5.70 13.02 0.90
C GLN A 28 4.21 13.31 1.14
N GLY A 29 3.32 12.34 0.91
CA GLY A 29 1.90 12.48 1.22
C GLY A 29 0.99 11.40 0.64
N PHE A 30 -0.29 11.43 1.04
CA PHE A 30 -1.29 10.40 0.66
C PHE A 30 -1.61 10.33 -0.84
N SER A 31 -1.32 11.41 -1.58
CA SER A 31 -1.48 11.46 -3.04
C SER A 31 -0.33 10.79 -3.78
N GLN A 32 0.83 10.62 -3.13
CA GLN A 32 1.97 9.91 -3.69
C GLN A 32 1.64 8.42 -3.84
N LYS A 33 2.07 7.84 -4.95
CA LYS A 33 2.08 6.40 -5.15
C LYS A 33 3.27 5.82 -4.39
N LEU A 34 3.00 4.81 -3.57
CA LEU A 34 4.00 4.02 -2.87
C LEU A 34 4.18 2.71 -3.63
N GLU A 35 5.42 2.27 -3.73
CA GLU A 35 5.80 1.01 -4.35
C GLU A 35 5.81 -0.08 -3.29
N PHE A 36 5.11 -1.16 -3.58
CA PHE A 36 4.97 -2.32 -2.71
C PHE A 36 5.36 -3.59 -3.46
N GLU A 37 5.90 -4.55 -2.72
CA GLU A 37 6.18 -5.90 -3.19
C GLU A 37 5.18 -6.85 -2.55
N CYS A 38 4.40 -7.56 -3.35
CA CYS A 38 3.46 -8.56 -2.85
C CYS A 38 4.21 -9.86 -2.50
N ALA A 39 3.65 -10.68 -1.62
CA ALA A 39 4.20 -12.00 -1.29
C ALA A 39 4.39 -12.94 -2.50
N CYS A 40 3.70 -12.70 -3.62
CA CYS A 40 3.88 -13.45 -4.86
C CYS A 40 5.12 -13.02 -5.68
N GLY A 41 5.87 -12.03 -5.22
CA GLY A 41 7.04 -11.46 -5.93
C GLY A 41 6.70 -10.34 -6.92
N ASN A 42 5.42 -10.06 -7.16
CA ASN A 42 5.01 -8.94 -8.01
C ASN A 42 5.11 -7.61 -7.28
N LYS A 43 5.69 -6.62 -7.96
CA LYS A 43 5.74 -5.23 -7.51
C LYS A 43 4.55 -4.47 -8.04
N PHE A 44 3.99 -3.58 -7.23
CA PHE A 44 2.84 -2.78 -7.60
C PHE A 44 2.87 -1.43 -6.89
N GLU A 45 2.32 -0.42 -7.54
CA GLU A 45 2.27 0.95 -7.03
C GLU A 45 0.87 1.30 -6.54
N LYS A 46 0.75 1.85 -5.34
CA LYS A 46 -0.56 2.21 -4.77
C LYS A 46 -0.48 3.38 -3.81
N ASN A 47 -1.57 4.14 -3.74
CA ASN A 47 -1.69 5.17 -2.72
C ASN A 47 -1.97 4.53 -1.35
N PHE A 48 -1.30 5.01 -0.31
CA PHE A 48 -1.50 4.53 1.05
C PHE A 48 -2.98 4.62 1.50
N LYS A 49 -3.69 5.66 1.07
CA LYS A 49 -5.13 5.81 1.35
C LYS A 49 -5.95 4.64 0.81
N LYS A 50 -5.68 4.18 -0.42
CA LYS A 50 -6.37 3.03 -1.03
C LYS A 50 -5.98 1.72 -0.36
N PHE A 51 -4.70 1.56 -0.04
CA PHE A 51 -4.18 0.41 0.70
C PHE A 51 -4.88 0.24 2.05
N LYS A 52 -5.00 1.34 2.81
CA LYS A 52 -5.64 1.37 4.14
C LYS A 52 -7.17 1.29 4.08
N ASN A 53 -7.82 2.19 3.35
CA ASN A 53 -9.29 2.35 3.42
C ASN A 53 -10.03 1.35 2.54
N ASN A 54 -9.50 1.00 1.36
CA ASN A 54 -10.17 0.13 0.41
C ASN A 54 -9.74 -1.34 0.53
N HIS A 55 -8.93 -1.69 1.55
CA HIS A 55 -8.39 -3.04 1.74
C HIS A 55 -7.65 -3.59 0.50
N GLN A 56 -7.12 -2.70 -0.35
CA GLN A 56 -6.38 -3.09 -1.55
C GLN A 56 -4.91 -3.32 -1.20
N ARG A 57 -4.65 -4.39 -0.45
CA ARG A 57 -3.35 -4.68 0.14
C ARG A 57 -2.45 -5.61 -0.69
N LYS A 58 -3.00 -6.13 -1.78
CA LYS A 58 -2.34 -7.09 -2.69
C LYS A 58 -2.17 -6.47 -4.09
N CYS A 59 -1.27 -7.06 -4.86
CA CYS A 59 -1.08 -6.71 -6.26
C CYS A 59 -2.31 -7.07 -7.10
N ASP A 60 -2.42 -6.48 -8.29
CA ASP A 60 -3.57 -6.68 -9.18
C ASP A 60 -3.67 -8.13 -9.70
N VAL A 61 -2.57 -8.89 -9.63
CA VAL A 61 -2.57 -10.33 -9.94
C VAL A 61 -3.29 -11.13 -8.84
N CYS A 62 -2.97 -10.86 -7.57
CA CYS A 62 -3.57 -11.58 -6.45
C CYS A 62 -4.95 -11.07 -6.08
N GLN A 63 -5.23 -9.79 -6.34
CA GLN A 63 -6.49 -9.15 -6.06
C GLN A 63 -6.79 -8.14 -7.16
N PRO A 64 -7.37 -8.59 -8.29
CA PRO A 64 -7.72 -7.71 -9.38
C PRO A 64 -8.66 -6.61 -8.87
N PRO A 65 -8.46 -5.35 -9.30
CA PRO A 65 -9.38 -4.28 -8.96
C PRO A 65 -10.77 -4.67 -9.46
N LYS A 66 -11.77 -4.59 -8.57
CA LYS A 66 -13.17 -4.82 -8.97
C LYS A 66 -13.49 -3.83 -10.09
N GLU A 67 -13.78 -4.35 -11.28
CA GLU A 67 -14.35 -3.55 -12.36
C GLU A 67 -15.64 -2.91 -11.84
N SER A 68 -15.78 -1.60 -12.08
CA SER A 68 -17.02 -0.90 -11.83
C SER A 68 -18.06 -1.43 -12.82
N ARG A 69 -18.94 -2.31 -12.36
CA ARG A 69 -20.18 -2.65 -13.08
C ARG A 69 -21.26 -1.63 -12.77
#